data_AF-A0A6J4K6U5-F1
#
_entry.id   AF-A0A6J4K6U5-F1
#
_cell.length_a   1.000
_cell.length_b   1.000
_cell.length_c   1.000
_cell.angle_alpha   90.00
_cell.angle_beta   90.00
_cell.angle_gamma   90.00
#
_symmetry.space_group_name_H-M   'P 1'
#
loop_
_entity.id
_entity.type
_entity.pdbx_description
1 polymer ?
#
loop_
_entity_poly.entity_id
_entity_poly.type
_entity_poly.pdbx_seq_one_letter_code
_entity_poly.pdbx_strand_id
1 'polypeptide(L)'
;MDPDNNPPLPLRRRRIAVVPPAVPERTDVQVLLRVATSCPRCGTRPALRVTQAMVRALAGSEAGVRLGTYQCQRRGCGAIYDLEADAYLRAG
;
A
#
# COMPACT_ATOMS: atom_id res chain seq x y z
N MET A 1 62.03 -24.29 42.26
CA MET A 1 62.09 -23.80 40.86
C MET A 1 60.72 -24.13 40.32
N ASP A 2 59.81 -23.17 40.46
CA ASP A 2 58.38 -23.34 40.27
C ASP A 2 57.98 -22.52 39.05
N PRO A 3 57.58 -23.16 37.93
CA PRO A 3 57.06 -22.46 36.76
C PRO A 3 55.53 -22.66 36.70
N ASP A 4 54.78 -21.61 37.02
CA ASP A 4 53.47 -21.25 36.42
C ASP A 4 52.72 -20.33 37.38
N ASN A 5 52.86 -19.02 37.20
CA ASN A 5 51.98 -18.07 37.87
C ASN A 5 51.79 -16.84 36.99
N ASN A 6 51.03 -17.02 35.90
CA ASN A 6 50.59 -15.90 35.05
C ASN A 6 49.10 -15.64 35.33
N PRO A 7 48.73 -14.50 35.93
CA PRO A 7 47.33 -14.21 36.23
C PRO A 7 46.55 -13.87 34.95
N PRO A 8 45.31 -14.36 34.78
CA PRO A 8 44.49 -14.02 33.62
C PRO A 8 44.05 -12.55 33.67
N LEU A 9 44.27 -11.81 32.58
CA LEU A 9 43.79 -10.44 32.41
C LEU A 9 42.24 -10.40 32.45
N PRO A 10 41.63 -9.38 33.10
CA PRO A 10 40.18 -9.30 33.17
C PRO A 10 39.56 -8.90 31.82
N LEU A 11 38.72 -9.78 31.28
CA LEU A 11 37.89 -9.52 30.09
C LEU A 11 36.88 -8.40 30.37
N ARG A 12 37.19 -7.17 29.94
CA ARG A 12 36.23 -6.05 29.96
C ARG A 12 35.09 -6.34 28.98
N ARG A 13 33.89 -6.63 29.50
CA ARG A 13 32.65 -6.68 28.71
C ARG A 13 32.36 -5.30 28.11
N ARG A 14 32.75 -5.07 26.86
CA ARG A 14 32.21 -3.96 26.06
C ARG A 14 30.74 -4.27 25.79
N ARG A 15 29.83 -3.53 26.43
CA ARG A 15 28.42 -3.49 25.97
C ARG A 15 28.41 -2.77 24.64
N ILE A 16 28.34 -3.51 23.55
CA ILE A 16 28.02 -2.96 22.24
C ILE A 16 26.54 -2.56 22.34
N ALA A 17 26.28 -1.26 22.45
CA ALA A 17 24.93 -0.75 22.26
C ALA A 17 24.58 -0.96 20.79
N VAL A 18 23.78 -1.99 20.50
CA VAL A 18 23.16 -2.15 19.19
C VAL A 18 22.15 -1.02 19.08
N VAL A 19 22.54 0.08 18.41
CA VAL A 19 21.60 1.12 18.01
C VAL A 19 20.75 0.48 16.91
N PRO A 20 19.44 0.23 17.14
CA PRO A 20 18.59 -0.24 16.07
C PRO A 20 18.62 0.81 14.94
N PRO A 21 18.67 0.39 13.66
CA PRO A 21 18.56 1.35 12.57
C PRO A 21 17.30 2.18 12.78
N ALA A 22 17.42 3.49 12.71
CA ALA A 22 16.28 4.39 12.77
C ALA A 22 15.28 3.93 11.69
N VAL A 23 14.17 3.34 12.13
CA VAL A 23 13.04 3.06 11.26
C VAL A 23 12.56 4.42 10.80
N PRO A 24 12.54 4.75 9.49
CA PRO A 24 11.89 5.97 9.06
C PRO A 24 10.40 5.84 9.41
N GLU A 25 10.00 6.45 10.52
CA GLU A 25 8.61 6.65 10.90
C GLU A 25 7.96 7.61 9.90
N ARG A 26 7.51 7.06 8.77
CA ARG A 26 6.26 7.47 8.15
C ARG A 26 5.57 6.23 7.65
N THR A 27 4.79 5.62 8.53
CA THR A 27 3.61 4.88 8.09
C THR A 27 2.65 5.91 7.52
N ASP A 28 2.91 6.40 6.31
CA ASP A 28 1.91 7.13 5.53
C ASP A 28 0.77 6.14 5.36
N VAL A 29 -0.27 6.28 6.18
CA VAL A 29 -1.51 5.52 6.06
C VAL A 29 -2.03 5.86 4.66
N GLN A 30 -1.74 5.00 3.69
CA GLN A 30 -2.15 5.23 2.31
C GLN A 30 -3.67 5.21 2.30
N VAL A 31 -4.28 6.39 2.20
CA VAL A 31 -5.72 6.53 2.11
C VAL A 31 -6.19 5.83 0.83
N LEU A 32 -6.98 4.79 1.02
CA LEU A 32 -7.59 4.03 -0.06
C LEU A 32 -8.92 4.69 -0.46
N LEU A 33 -8.98 5.18 -1.69
CA LEU A 33 -10.11 5.92 -2.23
C LEU A 33 -11.11 4.99 -2.92
N ARG A 34 -12.38 5.39 -2.98
CA ARG A 34 -13.41 4.66 -3.74
C ARG A 34 -13.52 5.22 -5.15
N VAL A 35 -13.48 4.34 -6.14
CA VAL A 35 -13.74 4.72 -7.54
C VAL A 35 -15.17 5.25 -7.67
N ALA A 36 -15.35 6.39 -8.34
CA ALA A 36 -16.61 7.09 -8.53
C ALA A 36 -17.39 6.55 -9.74
N THR A 37 -17.82 5.29 -9.64
CA THR A 37 -18.71 4.65 -10.61
C THR A 37 -19.69 3.72 -9.91
N SER A 38 -20.74 3.32 -10.63
CA SER A 38 -21.79 2.43 -10.17
C SER A 38 -22.10 1.41 -11.26
N CYS A 39 -22.42 0.18 -10.85
CA CYS A 39 -22.83 -0.85 -11.79
C CYS A 39 -24.10 -0.39 -12.55
N PRO A 40 -24.10 -0.40 -13.89
CA PRO A 40 -25.24 0.07 -14.68
C PRO A 40 -26.49 -0.80 -14.51
N ARG A 41 -26.33 -2.06 -14.07
CA ARG A 41 -27.44 -2.99 -13.86
C ARG A 41 -28.11 -2.85 -12.50
N CYS A 42 -27.35 -2.62 -11.43
CA CYS A 42 -27.88 -2.71 -10.06
C CYS A 42 -27.51 -1.53 -9.15
N GLY A 43 -26.81 -0.51 -9.68
CA GLY A 43 -26.42 0.71 -8.96
C GLY A 43 -25.34 0.52 -7.89
N THR A 44 -24.87 -0.71 -7.66
CA THR A 44 -23.86 -0.99 -6.62
C THR A 44 -22.49 -0.49 -7.05
N ARG A 45 -21.81 0.21 -6.14
CA ARG A 45 -20.43 0.68 -6.36
C ARG A 45 -19.45 -0.51 -6.40
N PRO A 46 -18.35 -0.40 -7.16
CA PRO A 46 -17.29 -1.40 -7.14
C PRO A 46 -16.79 -1.70 -5.73
N ALA A 47 -16.59 -2.98 -5.43
CA ALA A 47 -15.72 -3.43 -4.34
C ALA A 47 -14.24 -3.31 -4.76
N LEU A 48 -13.86 -2.10 -5.17
CA LEU A 48 -12.51 -1.72 -5.58
C LEU A 48 -12.09 -0.48 -4.79
N ARG A 49 -10.83 -0.48 -4.38
CA ARG A 49 -10.16 0.65 -3.73
C ARG A 49 -8.88 0.97 -4.50
N VAL A 50 -8.57 2.25 -4.60
CA VAL A 50 -7.40 2.73 -5.35
C VAL A 50 -6.55 3.62 -4.48
N THR A 51 -5.25 3.62 -4.72
CA THR A 51 -4.34 4.52 -4.01
C THR A 51 -4.39 5.91 -4.63
N GLN A 52 -3.97 6.91 -3.88
CA GLN A 52 -3.83 8.26 -4.43
C GLN A 52 -2.73 8.33 -5.52
N ALA A 53 -1.74 7.43 -5.49
CA ALA A 53 -0.73 7.33 -6.54
C ALA A 53 -1.35 6.96 -7.89
N MET A 54 -2.33 6.05 -7.92
CA MET A 54 -3.07 5.72 -9.14
C MET A 54 -3.84 6.92 -9.69
N VAL A 55 -4.54 7.66 -8.81
CA VAL A 55 -5.28 8.87 -9.22
C VAL A 55 -4.35 9.92 -9.82
N ARG A 56 -3.18 10.14 -9.20
CA ARG A 56 -2.16 11.07 -9.73
C ARG A 56 -1.56 10.60 -11.06
N ALA A 57 -1.33 9.30 -11.23
CA ALA A 57 -0.81 8.75 -12.49
C ALA A 57 -1.79 8.91 -13.66
N LEU A 58 -3.09 9.02 -13.37
CA LEU A 58 -4.14 9.24 -14.36
C LEU A 58 -4.42 10.74 -14.59
N ALA A 59 -3.77 11.64 -13.85
CA ALA A 59 -3.97 13.07 -14.02
C ALA A 59 -3.52 13.51 -15.43
N GLY A 60 -4.45 14.08 -16.20
CA GLY A 60 -4.23 14.47 -17.59
C GLY A 60 -4.74 13.47 -18.63
N SER A 61 -5.19 12.29 -18.22
CA SER A 61 -5.93 11.38 -19.10
C SER A 61 -7.28 11.97 -19.49
N GLU A 62 -7.71 11.73 -20.73
CA GLU A 62 -9.08 12.07 -21.16
C GLU A 62 -10.11 11.24 -20.38
N ALA A 63 -11.20 11.89 -19.97
CA ALA A 63 -12.20 11.34 -19.06
C ALA A 63 -12.80 9.99 -19.53
N GLY A 64 -13.09 9.86 -20.83
CA GLY A 64 -13.73 8.68 -21.43
C GLY A 64 -12.78 7.54 -21.78
N VAL A 65 -11.49 7.62 -21.43
CA VAL A 65 -10.54 6.54 -21.72
C VAL A 65 -10.87 5.32 -20.87
N ARG A 66 -11.15 4.20 -21.53
CA ARG A 66 -11.32 2.90 -20.88
C ARG A 66 -9.98 2.41 -20.33
N LEU A 67 -9.90 2.25 -19.01
CA LEU A 67 -8.72 1.74 -18.31
C LEU A 67 -8.83 0.23 -18.02
N GLY A 68 -10.04 -0.31 -18.04
CA GLY A 68 -10.27 -1.74 -17.82
C GLY A 68 -11.76 -2.07 -17.74
N THR A 69 -12.05 -3.26 -17.26
CA THR A 69 -13.42 -3.73 -16.98
C THR A 69 -13.54 -4.19 -15.55
N TYR A 70 -14.72 -4.01 -14.96
CA TYR A 70 -15.04 -4.50 -13.63
C TYR A 70 -16.27 -5.40 -13.65
N GLN A 71 -16.18 -6.54 -12.99
CA GLN A 71 -17.31 -7.43 -12.76
C GLN A 71 -17.98 -7.09 -11.41
N CYS A 72 -19.27 -6.74 -11.45
CA CYS A 72 -20.06 -6.45 -10.27
C CYS A 72 -20.13 -7.66 -9.33
N GLN A 73 -19.65 -7.47 -8.10
CA GLN A 73 -19.60 -8.51 -7.05
C GLN A 73 -20.92 -8.66 -6.27
N ARG A 74 -21.98 -7.90 -6.63
CA ARG A 74 -23.30 -8.07 -5.98
C ARG A 74 -23.90 -9.41 -6.36
N ARG A 75 -24.31 -10.20 -5.36
CA ARG A 75 -25.02 -11.48 -5.55
C ARG A 75 -26.20 -11.30 -6.52
N GLY A 76 -26.21 -12.10 -7.58
CA GLY A 76 -27.25 -12.08 -8.61
C GLY A 76 -27.09 -11.02 -9.71
N CYS A 77 -26.11 -10.12 -9.63
CA CYS A 77 -25.88 -9.11 -10.68
C CYS A 77 -24.87 -9.58 -11.74
N GLY A 78 -23.60 -9.77 -11.35
CA GLY A 78 -22.53 -10.26 -12.21
C GLY A 78 -22.21 -9.42 -13.46
N ALA A 79 -22.80 -8.23 -13.62
CA ALA A 79 -22.61 -7.39 -14.80
C ALA A 79 -21.14 -6.96 -14.93
N ILE A 80 -20.59 -7.04 -16.14
CA ILE A 80 -19.27 -6.53 -16.50
C ILE A 80 -19.47 -5.17 -17.18
N TYR A 81 -18.73 -4.16 -16.74
CA TYR A 81 -18.80 -2.81 -17.28
C TYR A 81 -17.42 -2.14 -17.28
N ASP A 82 -17.26 -1.13 -18.12
CA ASP A 82 -16.00 -0.44 -18.30
C ASP A 82 -15.68 0.46 -17.09
N LEU A 83 -14.40 0.51 -16.73
CA LEU A 83 -13.86 1.49 -15.80
C LEU A 83 -13.11 2.55 -16.62
N GLU A 84 -13.70 3.74 -16.70
CA GLU A 84 -13.13 4.89 -17.39
C GLU A 84 -12.27 5.74 -16.46
N ALA A 85 -11.34 6.50 -17.02
CA ALA A 85 -10.43 7.37 -16.28
C ALA A 85 -11.17 8.35 -15.34
N ASP A 86 -12.31 8.90 -15.77
CA ASP A 86 -13.15 9.80 -14.96
C ASP A 86 -13.61 9.17 -13.63
N ALA A 87 -13.81 7.86 -13.61
CA ALA A 87 -14.19 7.15 -12.40
C ALA A 87 -13.08 7.16 -11.34
N TYR A 88 -11.81 7.20 -11.74
CA TYR A 88 -10.66 7.29 -10.85
C TYR A 88 -10.35 8.72 -10.46
N LEU A 89 -10.47 9.67 -11.41
CA LEU A 89 -10.18 11.09 -11.18
C LEU A 89 -11.14 11.72 -10.16
N ARG A 90 -12.37 11.20 -10.05
CA ARG A 90 -13.35 11.63 -9.04
C ARG A 90 -13.38 10.76 -7.78
N ALA A 91 -12.37 9.90 -7.57
CA ALA A 91 -12.33 9.02 -6.42
C ALA A 91 -12.21 9.78 -5.08
N GLY A 92 -12.90 9.29 -4.05
CA GLY A 92 -12.97 9.88 -2.71
C GLY A 92 -13.33 8.88 -1.63
#